data_AF-A0A3M2FT44-F1
#
_entry.id   AF-A0A3M2FT44-F1
#
_cell.length_a   1.000
_cell.length_b   1.000
_cell.length_c   1.000
_cell.angle_alpha   90.00
_cell.angle_beta   90.00
_cell.angle_gamma   90.00
#
_symmetry.space_group_name_H-M   'P 1'
#
loop_
_entity.id
_entity.type
_entity.pdbx_description
1 polymer ?
#
loop_
_entity_poly.entity_id
_entity_poly.type
_entity_poly.pdbx_seq_one_letter_code
_entity_poly.pdbx_strand_id
1 'polypeptide(L)'
;MFVELLDRIDEQIVSKVMRYQPQTQNKQVLENRRRVGEISARHTDRTGSVFQEAAKKTRVVTNRSGDEKPQPVKRQEPKVGRNDPCPCGSGKKYKKCHGRNQAVAT
;
A
#
# COMPACT_ATOMS: atom_id res chain seq x y z
N MET A 1 -1.14 -44.27 -18.81
CA MET A 1 -0.76 -43.92 -17.43
C MET A 1 -0.19 -42.51 -17.30
N PHE A 2 1.05 -42.22 -17.73
CA PHE A 2 1.64 -40.86 -17.55
C PHE A 2 1.16 -39.85 -18.59
N VAL A 3 1.01 -40.25 -19.86
CA VAL A 3 0.49 -39.37 -20.93
C VAL A 3 -0.95 -38.92 -20.62
N GLU A 4 -1.79 -39.85 -20.16
CA GLU A 4 -3.17 -39.54 -19.73
C GLU A 4 -3.23 -38.60 -18.50
N LEU A 5 -2.18 -38.58 -17.66
CA LEU A 5 -2.06 -37.62 -16.56
C LEU A 5 -1.78 -36.22 -17.10
N LEU A 6 -0.87 -36.11 -18.08
CA LEU A 6 -0.52 -34.85 -18.71
C LEU A 6 -1.72 -34.23 -19.42
N ASP A 7 -2.46 -35.04 -20.19
CA ASP A 7 -3.68 -34.57 -20.87
C ASP A 7 -4.71 -34.05 -19.85
N ARG A 8 -4.86 -34.74 -18.72
CA ARG A 8 -5.78 -34.33 -17.65
C ARG A 8 -5.33 -33.05 -16.93
N ILE A 9 -4.02 -32.81 -16.82
CA ILE A 9 -3.46 -31.57 -16.27
C ILE A 9 -3.69 -30.42 -17.25
N ASP A 10 -3.44 -30.64 -18.54
CA ASP A 10 -3.59 -29.62 -19.58
C ASP A 10 -5.05 -29.15 -19.68
N GLU A 11 -6.02 -30.08 -19.65
CA GLU A 11 -7.44 -29.74 -19.61
C GLU A 11 -7.82 -28.90 -18.37
N GLN A 12 -7.25 -29.22 -17.20
CA GLN A 12 -7.50 -28.47 -15.97
C GLN A 12 -6.91 -27.06 -16.01
N ILE A 13 -5.71 -26.90 -16.58
CA ILE A 13 -5.05 -25.60 -16.72
C ILE A 13 -5.81 -24.73 -17.72
N VAL A 14 -6.12 -25.26 -18.91
CA VAL A 14 -6.84 -24.51 -19.96
C VAL A 14 -8.20 -24.04 -19.45
N SER A 15 -8.95 -24.90 -18.76
CA SER A 15 -10.24 -24.55 -18.16
C SER A 15 -10.13 -23.45 -17.10
N LYS A 16 -9.09 -23.50 -16.24
CA LYS A 16 -8.85 -22.47 -15.20
C LYS A 16 -8.44 -21.12 -15.80
N VAL A 17 -7.59 -21.11 -16.82
CA VAL A 17 -7.14 -19.86 -17.46
C VAL A 17 -8.30 -19.20 -18.20
N MET A 18 -9.08 -19.97 -18.97
CA MET A 18 -10.23 -19.44 -19.72
C MET A 18 -11.34 -18.89 -18.81
N ARG A 19 -11.50 -19.44 -17.61
CA ARG A 19 -12.51 -19.00 -16.62
C ARG A 19 -11.96 -18.07 -15.55
N TYR A 20 -10.71 -17.63 -15.69
CA TYR A 20 -10.08 -16.77 -14.69
C TYR A 20 -10.75 -15.39 -14.68
N GLN A 21 -11.62 -15.16 -13.70
CA GLN A 21 -12.05 -13.82 -13.32
C GLN A 21 -11.06 -13.28 -12.30
N PRO A 22 -10.24 -12.27 -12.65
CA PRO A 22 -9.43 -11.60 -11.66
C PRO A 22 -10.37 -10.97 -10.62
N GLN A 23 -10.33 -11.50 -9.40
CA GLN A 23 -10.95 -10.84 -8.25
C GLN A 23 -10.22 -9.52 -8.07
N THR A 24 -10.80 -8.42 -8.54
CA THR A 24 -10.36 -7.08 -8.17
C THR A 24 -10.71 -6.89 -6.70
N GLN A 25 -9.93 -7.50 -5.80
CA GLN A 25 -9.89 -7.14 -4.39
C GLN A 25 -9.33 -5.72 -4.34
N ASN A 26 -10.15 -4.71 -4.64
CA ASN A 26 -9.84 -3.31 -4.38
C ASN A 26 -11.05 -2.37 -4.53
N LYS A 27 -12.26 -2.81 -4.16
CA LYS A 27 -13.29 -1.83 -3.75
C LYS A 27 -12.80 -0.98 -2.57
N GLN A 28 -12.02 -1.59 -1.65
CA GLN A 28 -11.47 -0.90 -0.48
C GLN A 28 -10.38 0.13 -0.82
N VAL A 29 -9.56 -0.05 -1.87
CA VAL A 29 -8.56 0.96 -2.25
C VAL A 29 -9.21 2.21 -2.85
N LEU A 30 -10.34 2.09 -3.55
CA LEU A 30 -11.11 3.26 -4.01
C LEU A 30 -11.77 4.00 -2.83
N GLU A 31 -12.31 3.27 -1.86
CA GLU A 31 -12.93 3.85 -0.65
C GLU A 31 -11.91 4.50 0.30
N ASN A 32 -10.74 3.87 0.50
CA ASN A 32 -9.66 4.45 1.30
C ASN A 32 -9.13 5.76 0.67
N ARG A 33 -9.17 5.87 -0.67
CA ARG A 33 -8.78 7.11 -1.37
C ARG A 33 -9.75 8.27 -1.09
N ARG A 34 -11.04 7.99 -0.84
CA ARG A 34 -12.05 9.00 -0.46
C ARG A 34 -11.87 9.47 0.98
N ARG A 35 -11.60 8.55 1.92
CA ARG A 35 -11.42 8.89 3.34
C ARG A 35 -10.20 9.78 3.62
N VAL A 36 -9.15 9.68 2.81
CA VAL A 36 -7.95 10.52 2.96
C VAL A 36 -8.18 11.96 2.46
N GLY A 37 -9.18 12.20 1.59
CA GLY A 37 -9.52 13.54 1.08
C GLY A 37 -10.39 14.39 2.02
N GLU A 38 -11.15 13.77 2.92
CA GLU A 38 -12.08 14.49 3.83
C GLU A 38 -11.44 14.97 5.15
N ILE A 39 -10.18 14.63 5.44
CA ILE A 39 -9.54 14.96 6.73
C ILE A 39 -8.77 16.30 6.70
N SER A 40 -8.69 17.01 5.57
CA SER A 40 -7.85 18.22 5.48
C SER A 40 -8.61 19.47 5.03
N ALA A 41 -9.41 20.06 5.92
CA ALA A 41 -9.79 21.48 5.81
C ALA A 41 -10.22 22.10 7.16
N ARG A 42 -9.54 21.80 8.27
CA ARG A 42 -9.67 22.58 9.52
C ARG A 42 -8.31 22.80 10.17
N HIS A 43 -7.46 23.59 9.51
CA HIS A 43 -6.43 24.31 10.25
C HIS A 43 -7.11 25.58 10.79
N THR A 44 -7.41 25.58 12.08
CA THR A 44 -8.05 26.70 12.77
C THR A 44 -7.10 27.89 12.80
N ASP A 45 -7.61 29.07 12.43
CA ASP A 45 -6.90 30.33 12.59
C ASP A 45 -6.48 30.50 14.05
N ARG A 46 -5.17 30.44 14.27
CA ARG A 46 -4.54 30.62 15.57
C ARG A 46 -4.47 32.12 15.86
N THR A 47 -5.60 32.70 16.24
CA THR A 47 -5.67 34.03 16.85
C THR A 47 -6.72 34.01 17.96
N GLY A 48 -6.29 34.00 19.21
CA GLY A 48 -7.17 34.18 20.37
C GLY A 48 -6.87 33.24 21.52
N SER A 49 -6.06 33.73 22.45
CA SER A 49 -5.89 33.21 23.81
C SER A 49 -7.21 33.05 24.56
N VAL A 50 -7.52 31.87 25.09
CA VAL A 50 -8.40 31.71 26.27
C VAL A 50 -7.90 30.53 27.11
N PHE A 51 -7.57 30.84 28.36
CA PHE A 51 -7.31 29.91 29.45
C PHE A 51 -8.51 28.97 29.65
N GLN A 52 -8.30 27.67 29.76
CA GLN A 52 -8.76 26.84 30.90
C GLN A 52 -8.49 25.35 30.69
N GLU A 53 -8.00 24.77 31.76
CA GLU A 53 -7.64 23.39 32.01
C GLU A 53 -8.89 22.57 32.35
N ALA A 54 -9.17 21.50 31.59
CA ALA A 54 -10.19 20.52 31.99
C ALA A 54 -9.98 19.14 31.30
N ALA A 55 -9.28 18.27 32.03
CA ALA A 55 -9.62 16.88 32.30
C ALA A 55 -10.21 15.97 31.20
N LYS A 56 -9.48 14.87 30.97
CA LYS A 56 -9.99 13.48 30.83
C LYS A 56 -11.08 13.21 29.78
N LYS A 57 -10.70 12.60 28.65
CA LYS A 57 -11.18 11.24 28.26
C LYS A 57 -10.45 10.70 27.01
N THR A 58 -9.31 10.06 27.22
CA THR A 58 -8.82 9.06 26.25
C THR A 58 -9.71 7.84 26.39
N ARG A 59 -10.62 7.62 25.44
CA ARG A 59 -11.34 6.34 25.32
C ARG A 59 -10.34 5.30 24.82
N VAL A 60 -9.77 4.54 25.75
CA VAL A 60 -9.03 3.31 25.45
C VAL A 60 -10.05 2.26 25.03
N VAL A 61 -10.13 1.98 23.73
CA VAL A 61 -10.83 0.80 23.22
C VAL A 61 -9.84 -0.36 23.33
N THR A 62 -10.04 -1.23 24.33
CA THR A 62 -9.29 -2.47 24.47
C THR A 62 -9.97 -3.58 23.68
N ASN A 63 -9.60 -3.77 22.43
CA ASN A 63 -9.82 -5.08 21.78
C ASN A 63 -8.64 -5.97 22.14
N ARG A 64 -8.84 -6.81 23.16
CA ARG A 64 -7.95 -7.93 23.48
C ARG A 64 -8.25 -9.07 22.52
N SER A 65 -7.37 -9.28 21.56
CA SER A 65 -7.34 -10.49 20.73
C SER A 65 -5.89 -10.74 20.32
N GLY A 66 -5.29 -11.82 20.84
CA GLY A 66 -4.02 -12.40 20.39
C GLY A 66 -2.79 -11.53 20.54
N ASP A 67 -2.03 -11.73 21.63
CA ASP A 67 -0.72 -11.10 21.85
C ASP A 67 0.36 -11.80 21.01
N GLU A 68 0.31 -11.61 19.70
CA GLU A 68 1.52 -11.60 18.86
C GLU A 68 1.47 -10.32 18.05
N LYS A 69 2.06 -9.26 18.62
CA LYS A 69 2.28 -8.02 17.89
C LYS A 69 3.17 -8.36 16.69
N PRO A 70 2.70 -8.23 15.44
CA PRO A 70 3.57 -8.43 14.28
C PRO A 70 4.75 -7.48 14.42
N GLN A 71 5.96 -8.03 14.54
CA GLN A 71 7.15 -7.21 14.65
C GLN A 71 7.34 -6.45 13.33
N PRO A 72 7.64 -5.14 13.36
CA PRO A 72 7.87 -4.37 12.16
C PRO A 72 9.09 -4.93 11.41
N VAL A 73 8.87 -5.39 10.18
CA VAL A 73 9.94 -5.88 9.31
C VAL A 73 10.86 -4.71 8.98
N LYS A 74 12.08 -4.75 9.52
CA LYS A 74 13.14 -3.81 9.17
C LYS A 74 13.71 -4.24 7.81
N ARG A 75 13.80 -3.28 6.87
CA ARG A 75 14.49 -3.53 5.60
C ARG A 75 15.98 -3.74 5.89
N GLN A 76 16.55 -4.82 5.36
CA GLN A 76 17.98 -5.10 5.50
C GLN A 76 18.84 -4.11 4.69
N GLU A 77 18.30 -3.62 3.58
CA GLU A 77 18.98 -2.68 2.68
C GLU A 77 18.55 -1.23 2.88
N PRO A 78 19.44 -0.26 2.60
CA PRO A 78 19.10 1.15 2.59
C PRO A 78 18.07 1.48 1.51
N LYS A 79 17.24 2.49 1.77
CA LYS A 79 16.28 3.00 0.79
C LYS A 79 17.02 3.80 -0.28
N VAL A 80 16.90 3.39 -1.54
CA VAL A 80 17.45 4.14 -2.68
C VAL A 80 16.77 5.50 -2.77
N GLY A 81 17.55 6.57 -2.71
CA GLY A 81 17.10 7.94 -2.85
C GLY A 81 16.74 8.28 -4.30
N ARG A 82 15.84 9.25 -4.48
CA ARG A 82 15.34 9.63 -5.82
C ARG A 82 16.45 10.09 -6.79
N ASN A 83 17.54 10.65 -6.28
CA ASN A 83 18.66 11.16 -7.08
C ASN A 83 19.85 10.21 -7.18
N ASP A 84 19.85 9.09 -6.43
CA ASP A 84 20.96 8.14 -6.36
C ASP A 84 21.14 7.39 -7.69
N PRO A 85 22.32 6.80 -7.96
CA PRO A 85 22.50 5.91 -9.10
C PRO A 85 21.46 4.77 -9.04
N CYS A 86 20.86 4.48 -10.18
CA CYS A 86 19.84 3.44 -10.26
C CYS A 86 20.49 2.05 -10.11
N PRO A 87 19.97 1.17 -9.23
CA PRO A 87 20.58 -0.15 -8.94
C PRO A 87 20.56 -1.13 -10.13
N CYS A 88 19.93 -0.77 -11.24
CA CYS A 88 19.94 -1.56 -12.48
C CYS A 88 21.24 -1.42 -13.31
N GLY A 89 22.24 -0.69 -12.82
CA GLY A 89 23.52 -0.51 -13.53
C GLY A 89 23.47 0.45 -14.73
N SER A 90 22.34 1.14 -14.97
CA SER A 90 22.19 2.02 -16.15
C SER A 90 22.99 3.33 -16.12
N GLY A 91 23.66 3.65 -15.02
CA GLY A 91 24.34 4.93 -14.79
C GLY A 91 23.42 6.16 -14.65
N LYS A 92 22.10 5.98 -14.79
CA LYS A 92 21.10 7.06 -14.67
C LYS A 92 20.68 7.24 -13.21
N LYS A 93 20.28 8.47 -12.82
CA LYS A 93 19.65 8.73 -11.51
C LYS A 93 18.33 7.95 -11.39
N TYR A 94 18.00 7.44 -10.20
CA TYR A 94 16.82 6.61 -9.94
C TYR A 94 15.52 7.24 -10.51
N LYS A 95 15.30 8.55 -10.30
CA LYS A 95 14.14 9.29 -10.85
C LYS A 95 14.00 9.33 -12.36
N LYS A 96 15.11 9.12 -13.09
CA LYS A 96 15.14 9.11 -14.56
C LYS A 96 15.08 7.68 -15.11
N CYS A 97 15.04 6.67 -14.25
CA CYS A 97 15.00 5.26 -14.60
C CYS A 97 13.80 4.60 -13.90
N HIS A 98 14.01 3.70 -12.93
CA HIS A 98 12.94 2.95 -12.26
C HIS A 98 12.05 3.81 -11.34
N GLY A 99 12.52 4.98 -10.90
CA GLY A 99 11.74 5.95 -10.12
C GLY A 99 10.98 6.98 -10.95
N ARG A 100 10.77 6.73 -12.25
CA ARG A 100 10.09 7.64 -13.16
C ARG A 100 8.57 7.49 -13.05
N ASN A 101 7.97 8.18 -12.08
CA ASN A 101 6.53 8.37 -12.06
C ASN A 101 6.17 9.36 -13.17
N GLN A 102 5.53 8.87 -14.24
CA GLN A 102 5.03 9.71 -15.33
C GLN A 102 3.85 10.55 -14.80
N ALA A 103 4.14 11.71 -14.24
CA ALA A 103 3.17 12.75 -13.94
C ALA A 103 3.69 14.08 -14.50
N VAL A 104 3.84 14.11 -15.83
CA VAL A 104 3.92 15.35 -16.61
C VAL A 104 3.14 15.07 -17.89
N ALA A 105 1.84 15.32 -17.84
CA ALA A 105 1.04 15.63 -19.01
C ALA A 105 0.50 17.04 -18.75
N THR A 106 1.18 18.02 -19.37
CA THR A 106 0.80 19.43 -19.54
C THR A 106 0.58 20.28 -18.29
#